data_AF-K1SG57-F1
#
_entry.id   AF-K1SG57-F1
#
_cell.length_a   1.000
_cell.length_b   1.000
_cell.length_c   1.000
_cell.angle_alpha   90.00
_cell.angle_beta   90.00
_cell.angle_gamma   90.00
#
_symmetry.space_group_name_H-M   'P 1'
#
loop_
_entity.id
_entity.type
_entity.pdbx_description
1 polymer ?
#
loop_
_entity_poly.entity_id
_entity_poly.type
_entity_poly.pdbx_seq_one_letter_code
_entity_poly.pdbx_strand_id
1 'polypeptide(L)' 'NVEAIPTGALSLDVALGIGGIPKGRIIEIFGPESSGKTTLALHMIAEAQKMNGEAAFIRCRTRIRSSICKTFRSRHR' A
#
# COMPACT_ATOMS: atom_id res chain seq x y z
N ASN A 1 -8.68 -8.95 -15.66
CA ASN A 1 -7.31 -8.55 -15.26
C ASN A 1 -7.41 -7.72 -14.00
N VAL A 2 -6.60 -7.96 -12.95
CA VAL A 2 -6.63 -7.15 -11.72
C VAL A 2 -5.67 -5.98 -11.89
N GLU A 3 -6.15 -4.75 -11.75
CA GLU A 3 -5.26 -3.58 -11.79
C GLU A 3 -4.39 -3.51 -10.52
N ALA A 4 -3.11 -3.23 -10.70
CA ALA A 4 -2.14 -3.08 -9.62
C ALA A 4 -1.59 -1.66 -9.52
N ILE A 5 -1.22 -1.23 -8.32
CA ILE A 5 -0.45 -0.01 -8.04
C ILE A 5 0.96 -0.46 -7.61
N PRO A 6 2.04 0.07 -8.20
CA PRO A 6 3.40 -0.27 -7.79
C PRO A 6 3.64 0.03 -6.31
N THR A 7 4.45 -0.80 -5.66
CA THR A 7 4.79 -0.57 -4.24
C THR A 7 5.92 0.42 -4.03
N GLY A 8 6.66 0.74 -5.09
CA GLY A 8 7.91 1.51 -5.05
C GLY A 8 9.14 0.65 -4.76
N ALA A 9 8.97 -0.67 -4.61
CA ALA A 9 10.04 -1.65 -4.45
C ALA A 9 9.90 -2.74 -5.52
N LEU A 10 10.78 -2.70 -6.54
CA LEU A 10 10.71 -3.63 -7.69
C LEU A 10 10.73 -5.10 -7.27
N SER A 11 11.54 -5.44 -6.27
CA SER A 11 11.60 -6.81 -5.73
C SER A 11 10.28 -7.28 -5.13
N LEU A 12 9.53 -6.37 -4.49
CA LEU A 12 8.23 -6.68 -3.92
C LEU A 12 7.15 -6.78 -5.01
N ASP A 13 7.19 -5.91 -6.02
CA ASP A 13 6.26 -5.93 -7.14
C ASP A 13 6.37 -7.23 -7.95
N VAL A 14 7.60 -7.73 -8.13
CA VAL A 14 7.86 -9.04 -8.73
C VAL A 14 7.39 -10.18 -7.82
N ALA A 15 7.65 -10.12 -6.52
CA ALA A 15 7.23 -11.15 -5.57
C ALA A 15 5.70 -11.27 -5.47
N LEU A 16 4.96 -10.17 -5.67
CA LEU A 16 3.49 -10.18 -5.72
C LEU A 16 2.93 -10.77 -7.02
N GLY A 17 3.74 -10.93 -8.06
CA GLY A 17 3.38 -11.58 -9.34
C GLY A 17 2.43 -10.79 -10.24
N ILE A 18 1.80 -9.72 -9.72
CA ILE A 18 0.89 -8.84 -10.46
C ILE A 18 1.48 -7.44 -10.71
N GLY A 19 2.74 -7.21 -10.34
CA GLY A 19 3.43 -5.92 -10.53
C GLY A 19 3.09 -4.86 -9.48
N GLY A 20 2.53 -5.26 -8.33
CA GLY A 20 2.25 -4.35 -7.22
C GLY A 20 1.07 -4.78 -6.37
N ILE A 21 0.47 -3.83 -5.67
CA ILE A 21 -0.69 -4.05 -4.81
C ILE A 21 -2.02 -3.97 -5.59
N PRO A 22 -2.97 -4.88 -5.37
CA PRO A 22 -4.23 -4.89 -6.11
C PRO A 22 -5.14 -3.71 -5.74
N LYS A 23 -5.71 -3.04 -6.74
CA LYS A 23 -6.73 -1.99 -6.53
C LYS A 23 -8.03 -2.57 -5.99
N GLY A 24 -8.73 -1.80 -5.17
CA GLY A 24 -10.05 -2.17 -4.63
C GLY A 24 -10.02 -3.34 -3.62
N ARG A 25 -8.84 -3.70 -3.09
CA ARG A 25 -8.68 -4.74 -2.08
C ARG A 25 -8.07 -4.16 -0.80
N ILE A 26 -8.41 -4.78 0.32
CA ILE A 26 -7.81 -4.47 1.62
C ILE A 26 -6.47 -5.19 1.69
N ILE A 27 -5.44 -4.48 2.14
CA ILE A 27 -4.07 -4.98 2.24
C ILE A 27 -3.57 -4.67 3.64
N GLU A 28 -2.97 -5.66 4.28
CA GLU A 28 -2.40 -5.53 5.60
C GLU A 28 -0.90 -5.78 5.56
N ILE A 29 -0.13 -4.84 6.11
CA ILE A 29 1.34 -4.94 6.20
C ILE A 29 1.70 -5.22 7.65
N PHE A 30 2.28 -6.39 7.90
CA PHE A 30 2.74 -6.81 9.22
C PHE A 30 4.25 -6.88 9.31
N GLY A 31 4.77 -6.75 10.54
CA GLY A 31 6.19 -6.90 10.82
C GLY A 31 6.60 -6.28 12.15
N PRO A 32 7.85 -6.53 12.61
CA PRO A 32 8.41 -5.95 13.83
C PRO A 32 8.38 -4.42 13.87
N GLU A 33 8.46 -3.82 15.05
CA GLU A 33 8.68 -2.36 15.14
C GLU A 33 9.96 -1.97 14.39
N SER A 34 9.95 -0.81 13.73
CA SER A 34 11.05 -0.35 12.88
C SER A 34 11.30 -1.14 11.58
N SER A 35 10.45 -2.10 11.21
CA SER A 35 10.62 -2.88 9.95
C SER A 35 10.27 -2.11 8.67
N GLY A 36 10.07 -0.79 8.72
CA GLY A 36 9.78 0.03 7.55
C GLY A 36 8.33 -0.01 7.03
N LYS A 37 7.37 -0.58 7.77
CA LYS A 37 5.94 -0.67 7.35
C LYS A 37 5.36 0.68 6.94
N THR A 38 5.61 1.70 7.76
CA THR A 38 5.16 3.08 7.50
C THR A 38 5.83 3.65 6.25
N THR A 39 7.12 3.41 6.07
CA THR A 39 7.88 3.90 4.91
C THR A 39 7.36 3.26 3.63
N LEU A 40 7.22 1.93 3.61
CA LEU A 40 6.59 1.20 2.50
C LEU A 40 5.17 1.71 2.24
N ALA A 41 4.44 2.01 3.32
CA ALA A 41 3.12 2.56 3.19
C ALA A 41 3.10 3.94 2.49
N LEU A 42 4.03 4.82 2.82
CA LEU A 42 4.15 6.12 2.17
C LEU A 42 4.59 5.99 0.70
N HIS A 43 5.49 5.05 0.37
CA HIS A 43 5.89 4.79 -1.02
C HIS A 43 4.71 4.39 -1.91
N MET A 44 3.90 3.43 -1.49
CA MET A 44 2.70 3.04 -2.25
C MET A 44 1.70 4.21 -2.41
N ILE A 45 1.62 5.13 -1.44
CA ILE A 45 0.78 6.33 -1.55
C ILE A 45 1.33 7.26 -2.63
N ALA A 46 2.64 7.48 -2.65
CA ALA A 46 3.29 8.29 -3.68
C ALA A 46 3.07 7.69 -5.09
N GLU A 47 3.20 6.37 -5.23
CA GLU A 47 2.92 5.68 -6.52
C GLU A 47 1.46 5.82 -6.94
N ALA A 48 0.51 5.68 -6.01
CA ALA A 48 -0.90 5.91 -6.33
C ALA A 48 -1.19 7.35 -6.75
N GLN A 49 -0.57 8.34 -6.09
CA GLN A 49 -0.71 9.76 -6.43
C GLN A 49 -0.13 10.08 -7.82
N LYS A 50 1.01 9.47 -8.19
CA LYS A 50 1.60 9.60 -9.55
C LYS A 50 0.66 9.08 -10.63
N MET A 51 -0.14 8.07 -10.32
CA MET A 51 -1.16 7.51 -11.22
C MET A 51 -2.48 8.29 -11.18
N ASN A 52 -2.49 9.52 -10.66
CA ASN A 52 -3.68 10.37 -10.46
C ASN A 52 -4.76 9.73 -9.55
N GLY A 53 -4.35 8.84 -8.63
CA GLY A 53 -5.23 8.23 -7.63
C GLY A 53 -5.31 9.03 -6.32
N GLU A 54 -6.43 8.89 -5.60
CA GLU A 54 -6.56 9.40 -4.23
C GLU A 54 -6.27 8.28 -3.23
N ALA A 55 -5.51 8.60 -2.18
CA ALA A 55 -5.15 7.65 -1.12
C ALA A 55 -5.43 8.23 0.26
N ALA A 56 -5.99 7.41 1.15
CA ALA A 56 -6.16 7.74 2.56
C ALA A 56 -5.19 6.90 3.41
N PHE A 57 -4.54 7.56 4.37
CA PHE A 57 -3.62 6.91 5.30
C PHE A 57 -4.16 6.96 6.72
N ILE A 58 -4.55 5.79 7.24
CA ILE A 58 -5.05 5.64 8.61
C ILE A 58 -4.02 4.86 9.40
N ARG A 59 -3.35 5.54 10.33
CA ARG A 59 -2.38 4.91 11.25
C ARG A 59 -3.05 4.62 12.58
N CYS A 60 -3.37 3.36 12.83
CA CYS A 60 -3.75 2.89 14.16
C CYS A 60 -2.52 2.31 14.87
N ARG A 61 -2.02 2.99 15.91
CA ARG A 61 -0.99 2.42 16.78
C ARG A 61 -1.67 1.84 18.00
N THR A 62 -1.67 0.52 18.15
CA THR A 62 -2.15 -0.17 19.35
C THR A 62 -1.00 -0.96 19.97
N ARG A 63 -0.98 -1.11 21.29
CA ARG A 63 0.10 -1.79 22.04
C ARG A 63 0.31 -3.26 21.64
N ILE A 64 -0.66 -3.87 20.95
CA ILE A 64 -0.72 -5.30 20.65
C ILE A 64 -0.52 -5.58 19.15
N ARG A 65 -0.82 -4.63 18.25
CA ARG A 65 -0.60 -4.76 16.79
C ARG A 65 -0.18 -3.43 16.16
N SER A 66 0.91 -3.47 15.39
CA SER A 66 1.31 -2.39 14.50
C SER A 66 0.84 -2.71 13.07
N SER A 67 -0.46 -2.55 12.82
CA SER A 67 -1.05 -2.70 11.49
C SER A 67 -1.27 -1.33 10.84
N ILE A 68 -1.15 -1.29 9.51
CA ILE A 68 -1.46 -0.11 8.70
C ILE A 68 -2.58 -0.51 7.75
N CYS A 69 -3.69 0.22 7.80
CA CYS A 69 -4.81 0.05 6.89
C CYS A 69 -4.81 1.21 5.88
N LYS A 70 -5.02 0.87 4.61
CA LYS A 70 -5.09 1.85 3.52
C LYS A 70 -6.30 1.61 2.65
N THR A 71 -6.88 2.72 2.21
CA THR A 71 -7.92 2.74 1.19
C THR A 71 -7.41 3.58 0.02
N PHE A 72 -7.29 2.95 -1.15
CA PHE A 72 -7.04 3.63 -2.42
C PHE A 72 -8.36 3.80 -3.15
N ARG A 73 -8.71 5.03 -3.52
CA ARG A 73 -9.88 5.31 -4.35
C ARG A 73 -9.39 5.81 -5.69
N SER A 74 -9.53 4.98 -6.72
CA SER A 74 -9.35 5.42 -8.11
C SER A 74 -10.59 6.22 -8.49
N ARG A 75 -10.48 7.54 -8.66
CA ARG A 75 -11.54 8.31 -9.32
C ARG A 75 -11.47 7.99 -10.81
N HIS A 76 -12.30 7.06 -11.27
CA HIS A 76 -12.87 7.21 -12.60
C HIS A 76 -14.11 8.10 -12.44
N ARG A 77 -14.20 9.14 -13.26
CA ARG A 77 -15.45 9.90 -13.43
C ARG A 77 -16.59 8.93 -13.74
#